data_AF-A0A842NYQ5-F1
#
_entry.id   AF-A0A842NYQ5-F1
#
_cell.length_a   1.000
_cell.length_b   1.000
_cell.length_c   1.000
_cell.angle_alpha   90.00
_cell.angle_beta   90.00
_cell.angle_gamma   90.00
#
_symmetry.space_group_name_H-M   'P 1'
#
loop_
_entity.id
_entity.type
_entity.pdbx_description
1 polymer ?
#
loop_
_entity_poly.entity_id
_entity_poly.type
_entity_poly.pdbx_seq_one_letter_code
_entity_poly.pdbx_strand_id
1 'polypeptide(L)'
;MRAMGNLCRYHDIKYDSDLHEQFTAWLKKKEIKWNVTTNGNNYHIASQIPLDNVLSRIDSLPEKYKIFGLFVLTTGLRTEESIVAYNNHSKICHDGVMELFWDRKTKKTNAVFCHPEIHDKITSTVNKSGIKRHMKSSILGCELRYLRKLNYTINATKIDPLLAEFMQGRRGNVSQRHYFLPLMSNNRKKWIKIWTKELSSHKKRRVCV
;
A
#
# COMPACT_ATOMS: atom_id res chain seq x y z
N MET A 1 16.12 17.72 -6.87
CA MET A 1 17.14 18.77 -6.74
C MET A 1 18.39 18.38 -5.95
N ARG A 2 18.37 17.39 -5.04
CA ARG A 2 19.62 16.92 -4.40
C ARG A 2 20.69 16.49 -5.42
N ALA A 3 20.30 15.75 -6.46
CA ALA A 3 21.27 15.30 -7.48
C ALA A 3 21.94 16.46 -8.22
N MET A 4 21.17 17.43 -8.75
CA MET A 4 21.75 18.56 -9.49
C MET A 4 22.52 19.53 -8.59
N GLY A 5 22.01 19.83 -7.39
CA GLY A 5 22.75 20.64 -6.42
C GLY A 5 24.04 19.97 -5.94
N ASN A 6 24.03 18.65 -5.76
CA ASN A 6 25.23 17.89 -5.41
C ASN A 6 26.21 17.81 -6.59
N LEU A 7 25.72 17.76 -7.84
CA LEU A 7 26.56 17.76 -9.04
C LEU A 7 27.26 19.12 -9.22
N CYS A 8 26.55 20.23 -9.03
CA CYS A 8 27.15 21.56 -9.05
C CYS A 8 28.18 21.73 -7.92
N ARG A 9 27.86 21.30 -6.69
CA ARG A 9 28.82 21.32 -5.58
C ARG A 9 30.04 20.42 -5.83
N TYR A 10 29.84 19.25 -6.43
CA TYR A 10 30.94 18.36 -6.80
C TYR A 10 31.85 19.01 -7.84
N HIS A 11 31.26 19.69 -8.83
CA HIS A 11 32.00 20.42 -9.84
C HIS A 11 32.82 21.56 -9.21
N ASP A 12 32.21 22.34 -8.32
CA ASP A 12 32.87 23.43 -7.60
C ASP A 12 34.06 22.94 -6.78
N ILE A 13 33.90 21.83 -6.05
CA ILE A 13 34.98 21.23 -5.26
C ILE A 13 36.11 20.69 -6.15
N LYS A 14 35.78 20.14 -7.33
CA LYS A 14 36.76 19.46 -8.19
C LYS A 14 37.53 20.40 -9.09
N TYR A 15 36.89 21.47 -9.54
CA TYR A 15 37.42 22.38 -10.55
C TYR A 15 37.57 23.81 -10.05
N ASP A 16 37.40 24.04 -8.74
CA ASP A 16 37.48 25.35 -8.08
C ASP A 16 36.62 26.40 -8.81
N SER A 17 35.34 26.07 -8.96
CA SER A 17 34.35 26.90 -9.68
C SER A 17 33.24 27.39 -8.76
N ASP A 18 32.50 28.41 -9.21
CA ASP A 18 31.32 28.95 -8.50
C ASP A 18 30.00 28.57 -9.18
N LEU A 19 29.95 27.41 -9.83
CA LEU A 19 28.82 26.94 -10.62
C LEU A 19 27.55 26.79 -9.77
N HIS A 20 27.67 26.33 -8.52
CA HIS A 20 26.54 26.20 -7.61
C HIS A 20 25.92 27.56 -7.24
N GLU A 21 26.75 28.57 -7.04
CA GLU A 21 26.28 29.92 -6.73
C GLU A 21 25.60 30.53 -7.96
N GLN A 22 26.21 30.44 -9.14
CA GLN A 22 25.62 30.91 -10.38
C GLN A 22 24.29 30.20 -10.69
N PHE A 23 24.21 28.88 -10.46
CA PHE A 23 23.01 28.10 -10.65
C PHE A 23 21.88 28.52 -9.69
N THR A 24 22.21 28.74 -8.41
CA THR A 24 21.22 29.17 -7.42
C THR A 24 20.77 30.61 -7.64
N ALA A 25 21.66 31.52 -8.03
CA ALA A 25 21.33 32.89 -8.44
C ALA A 25 20.45 32.91 -9.69
N TRP A 26 20.76 32.08 -10.69
CA TRP A 26 19.96 31.92 -11.91
C TRP A 26 18.55 31.39 -11.61
N LEU A 27 18.43 30.41 -10.73
CA LEU A 27 17.13 29.89 -10.25
C LEU A 27 16.28 30.98 -9.58
N LYS A 28 16.91 31.82 -8.74
CA LYS A 28 16.23 32.97 -8.10
C LYS A 28 15.80 34.01 -9.13
N LYS A 29 16.66 34.34 -10.09
CA LYS A 29 16.40 35.35 -11.14
C LYS A 29 15.28 34.96 -12.11
N LYS A 30 15.13 33.68 -12.41
CA LYS A 30 14.08 33.17 -13.31
C LYS A 30 12.73 32.95 -12.61
N GLU A 31 12.60 33.32 -11.33
CA GLU A 31 11.42 33.09 -10.50
C GLU A 31 10.88 31.65 -10.58
N ILE A 32 11.76 30.67 -10.80
CA ILE A 32 11.33 29.28 -10.96
C ILE A 32 10.99 28.74 -9.56
N LYS A 33 9.76 29.04 -9.13
CA LYS A 33 9.12 28.47 -7.96
C LYS A 33 8.76 27.03 -8.29
N TRP A 34 9.71 26.13 -8.07
CA TRP A 34 9.41 24.71 -8.15
C TRP A 34 8.42 24.37 -7.03
N ASN A 35 7.20 24.03 -7.43
CA ASN A 35 6.19 23.45 -6.53
C ASN A 35 6.77 22.15 -5.96
N VAL A 36 7.42 22.26 -4.80
CA VAL A 36 7.52 21.13 -3.90
C VAL A 36 6.09 20.89 -3.47
N THR A 37 5.43 19.87 -4.01
CA THR A 37 4.22 19.37 -3.38
C THR A 37 4.61 18.99 -1.97
N THR A 38 4.36 19.91 -1.04
CA THR A 38 4.26 19.63 0.38
C THR A 38 3.05 18.72 0.49
N ASN A 39 3.26 17.44 0.22
CA ASN A 39 2.39 16.43 0.80
C ASN A 39 2.51 16.69 2.30
N GLY A 40 1.54 17.44 2.84
CA GLY A 40 1.42 17.70 4.27
C GLY A 40 1.65 16.39 5.00
N ASN A 41 2.29 16.43 6.17
CA ASN A 41 2.99 15.31 6.78
C ASN A 41 2.12 14.03 6.91
N ASN A 42 1.93 13.34 5.78
CA ASN A 42 0.88 12.32 5.57
C ASN A 42 1.16 11.13 6.48
N TYR A 43 2.41 11.00 6.91
CA TYR A 43 2.87 10.01 7.86
C TYR A 43 2.29 10.25 9.25
N HIS A 44 2.38 11.48 9.76
CA HIS A 44 1.80 11.83 11.05
C HIS A 44 0.28 11.72 11.02
N ILE A 45 -0.35 12.25 9.96
CA ILE A 45 -1.81 12.16 9.77
C ILE A 45 -2.25 10.69 9.76
N ALA A 46 -1.59 9.83 8.98
CA ALA A 46 -1.97 8.42 8.91
C ALA A 46 -1.65 7.59 10.15
N SER A 47 -0.65 7.98 10.96
CA SER A 47 -0.40 7.32 12.26
C SER A 47 -1.49 7.60 13.29
N GLN A 48 -2.22 8.71 13.13
CA GLN A 48 -3.27 9.14 14.05
C GLN A 48 -4.67 8.71 13.58
N ILE A 49 -4.83 8.26 12.33
CA ILE A 49 -6.13 7.86 11.81
C ILE A 49 -6.50 6.46 12.33
N PRO A 50 -7.60 6.33 13.10
CA PRO A 50 -8.09 5.03 13.54
C PRO A 50 -8.64 4.23 12.35
N LEU A 51 -8.58 2.90 12.44
CA LEU A 51 -9.03 1.99 11.40
C LEU A 51 -10.48 2.25 10.97
N ASP A 52 -11.36 2.54 11.92
CA ASP A 52 -12.78 2.80 11.67
C ASP A 52 -13.00 4.02 10.74
N ASN A 53 -12.20 5.08 10.93
CA ASN A 53 -12.27 6.26 10.07
C ASN A 53 -11.78 5.96 8.63
N VAL A 54 -10.89 4.98 8.47
CA VAL A 54 -10.48 4.52 7.14
C VAL A 54 -11.59 3.70 6.50
N LEU A 55 -12.21 2.80 7.25
CA LEU A 55 -13.29 1.96 6.75
C LEU A 55 -14.53 2.79 6.36
N SER A 56 -14.89 3.82 7.14
CA SER A 56 -16.01 4.72 6.80
C SER A 56 -15.77 5.49 5.50
N ARG A 57 -14.52 5.91 5.24
CA ARG A 57 -14.12 6.58 4.01
C ARG A 57 -13.98 5.64 2.81
N ILE A 58 -13.63 4.37 3.04
CA ILE A 58 -13.67 3.36 1.98
C ILE A 58 -15.12 3.09 1.58
N ASP A 59 -16.04 3.07 2.55
CA ASP A 59 -17.46 2.84 2.29
C ASP A 59 -18.16 3.97 1.52
N SER A 60 -17.63 5.20 1.56
CA SER A 60 -18.16 6.32 0.76
C SER A 60 -17.69 6.31 -0.70
N LEU A 61 -16.78 5.39 -1.06
CA LEU A 61 -16.32 5.24 -2.43
C LEU A 61 -17.38 4.56 -3.30
N PRO A 62 -17.37 4.79 -4.63
CA PRO A 62 -18.17 3.98 -5.54
C PRO A 62 -17.86 2.49 -5.37
N GLU A 63 -18.88 1.64 -5.49
CA GLU A 63 -18.82 0.21 -5.09
C GLU A 63 -17.58 -0.52 -5.62
N LYS A 64 -17.22 -0.28 -6.89
CA LYS A 64 -15.99 -0.79 -7.51
C LYS A 64 -14.71 -0.45 -6.74
N TYR A 65 -14.54 0.81 -6.33
CA TYR A 65 -13.35 1.28 -5.62
C TYR A 65 -13.41 0.99 -4.12
N LYS A 66 -14.61 0.83 -3.57
CA LYS A 66 -14.83 0.34 -2.21
C LYS A 66 -14.33 -1.11 -2.08
N ILE A 67 -14.76 -2.01 -2.97
CA ILE A 67 -14.30 -3.41 -2.99
C ILE A 67 -12.78 -3.46 -3.18
N PHE A 68 -12.24 -2.68 -4.13
CA PHE A 68 -10.78 -2.59 -4.31
C PHE A 68 -10.06 -2.01 -3.08
N GLY A 69 -10.61 -1.00 -2.40
CA GLY A 69 -10.03 -0.44 -1.18
C GLY A 69 -9.97 -1.43 -0.03
N LEU A 70 -11.04 -2.19 0.17
CA LEU A 70 -11.08 -3.31 1.13
C LEU A 70 -10.09 -4.41 0.75
N PHE A 71 -9.97 -4.72 -0.54
CA PHE A 71 -8.98 -5.68 -1.03
C PHE A 71 -7.54 -5.23 -0.72
N VAL A 72 -7.19 -3.97 -0.98
CA VAL A 72 -5.86 -3.42 -0.66
C VAL A 72 -5.60 -3.45 0.85
N LEU A 73 -6.61 -3.09 1.66
CA LEU A 73 -6.50 -3.07 3.12
C LEU A 73 -6.32 -4.47 3.71
N THR A 74 -7.00 -5.49 3.20
CA THR A 74 -6.92 -6.86 3.71
C THR A 74 -5.69 -7.61 3.20
N THR A 75 -5.28 -7.40 1.96
CA THR A 75 -4.12 -8.08 1.36
C THR A 75 -2.78 -7.42 1.71
N GLY A 76 -2.76 -6.11 1.94
CA GLY A 76 -1.51 -5.37 2.22
C GLY A 76 -0.54 -5.27 1.04
N LEU A 77 -1.00 -5.54 -0.18
CA LEU A 77 -0.21 -5.40 -1.40
C LEU A 77 0.08 -3.92 -1.72
N ARG A 78 1.16 -3.64 -2.48
CA ARG A 78 1.34 -2.28 -3.03
C ARG A 78 0.28 -2.01 -4.08
N THR A 79 -0.06 -0.74 -4.31
CA THR A 79 -1.02 -0.31 -5.33
C THR A 79 -0.90 -1.06 -6.66
N GLU A 80 0.32 -1.15 -7.20
CA GLU A 80 0.55 -1.83 -8.48
C GLU A 80 0.37 -3.35 -8.40
N GLU A 81 0.87 -3.95 -7.31
CA GLU A 81 0.71 -5.38 -7.02
C GLU A 81 -0.79 -5.72 -6.83
N SER A 82 -1.52 -4.86 -6.12
CA SER A 82 -2.95 -4.98 -5.87
C SER A 82 -3.77 -4.88 -7.15
N ILE A 83 -3.44 -3.96 -8.06
CA ILE A 83 -4.17 -3.84 -9.34
C ILE A 83 -4.03 -5.12 -10.15
N VAL A 84 -2.81 -5.66 -10.25
CA VAL A 84 -2.55 -6.91 -10.99
C VAL A 84 -3.26 -8.09 -10.34
N ALA A 85 -3.15 -8.23 -9.01
CA ALA A 85 -3.79 -9.31 -8.27
C ALA A 85 -5.31 -9.24 -8.31
N TYR A 86 -5.89 -8.04 -8.21
CA TYR A 86 -7.34 -7.83 -8.26
C TYR A 86 -7.91 -8.13 -9.65
N ASN A 87 -7.27 -7.64 -10.71
CA ASN A 87 -7.74 -7.85 -12.08
C ASN A 87 -7.58 -9.30 -12.56
N ASN A 88 -6.60 -10.04 -12.02
CA ASN A 88 -6.35 -11.44 -12.35
C ASN A 88 -6.77 -12.39 -11.21
N HIS A 89 -7.64 -11.94 -10.30
CA HIS A 89 -7.95 -12.63 -9.05
C HIS A 89 -8.37 -14.10 -9.25
N SER A 90 -9.23 -14.38 -10.23
CA SER A 90 -9.70 -15.74 -10.53
C SER A 90 -8.59 -16.72 -10.95
N LYS A 91 -7.48 -16.22 -11.49
CA LYS A 91 -6.34 -17.04 -11.94
C LYS A 91 -5.32 -17.32 -10.83
N ILE A 92 -5.31 -16.50 -9.78
CA ILE A 92 -4.23 -16.45 -8.78
C ILE A 92 -4.73 -16.93 -7.42
N CYS A 93 -6.01 -16.76 -7.12
CA CYS A 93 -6.60 -17.13 -5.85
C CYS A 93 -6.98 -18.62 -5.82
N HIS A 94 -6.29 -19.39 -4.99
CA HIS A 94 -6.59 -20.79 -4.70
C HIS A 94 -6.95 -20.92 -3.21
N ASP A 95 -8.17 -21.35 -2.90
CA ASP A 95 -8.67 -21.54 -1.53
C ASP A 95 -8.50 -20.34 -0.59
N GLY A 96 -8.60 -19.12 -1.13
CA GLY A 96 -8.45 -17.89 -0.36
C GLY A 96 -6.99 -17.53 -0.01
N VAL A 97 -6.01 -18.12 -0.69
CA VAL A 97 -4.61 -17.67 -0.71
C VAL A 97 -4.24 -17.32 -2.15
N MET A 98 -3.62 -16.15 -2.34
CA MET A 98 -3.12 -15.69 -3.63
C MET A 98 -1.59 -15.77 -3.63
N GLU A 99 -1.03 -16.66 -4.42
CA GLU A 99 0.41 -16.76 -4.66
C GLU A 99 0.85 -15.80 -5.76
N LEU A 100 1.79 -14.91 -5.45
CA LEU A 100 2.20 -13.83 -6.32
C LEU A 100 3.69 -13.96 -6.64
N PHE A 101 3.97 -14.17 -7.92
CA PHE A 101 5.32 -14.26 -8.46
C PHE A 101 5.68 -12.89 -9.05
N TRP A 102 6.70 -12.27 -8.49
CA TRP A 102 7.18 -10.98 -8.98
C TRP A 102 8.57 -11.19 -9.55
N ASP A 103 8.77 -10.80 -10.80
CA ASP A 103 10.10 -10.80 -11.39
C ASP A 103 10.79 -9.45 -11.09
N ARG A 104 11.24 -9.27 -9.84
CA ARG A 104 12.07 -8.12 -9.45
C ARG A 104 13.33 -8.61 -8.76
N LYS A 105 14.49 -7.99 -9.05
CA LYS A 105 15.82 -8.30 -8.47
C LYS A 105 15.82 -8.62 -6.96
N THR A 106 14.94 -8.00 -6.16
CA THR A 106 14.88 -8.14 -4.69
C THR A 106 13.65 -8.88 -4.14
N LYS A 107 12.65 -9.23 -4.97
CA LYS A 107 11.40 -9.88 -4.54
C LYS A 107 11.14 -11.05 -5.46
N LYS A 108 11.22 -12.28 -4.95
CA LYS A 108 11.06 -13.48 -5.78
C LYS A 108 9.63 -14.01 -5.76
N THR A 109 9.01 -14.13 -4.58
CA THR A 109 7.66 -14.69 -4.42
C THR A 109 7.06 -14.27 -3.08
N ASN A 110 5.78 -13.87 -3.05
CA ASN A 110 5.01 -13.74 -1.82
C ASN A 110 3.64 -14.40 -1.96
N ALA A 111 2.94 -14.62 -0.85
CA ALA A 111 1.55 -15.03 -0.86
C ALA A 111 0.75 -14.18 0.12
N VAL A 112 -0.51 -13.91 -0.20
CA VAL A 112 -1.42 -13.12 0.63
C VAL A 112 -2.75 -13.82 0.78
N PHE A 113 -3.42 -13.62 1.92
CA PHE A 113 -4.77 -14.09 2.10
C PHE A 113 -5.77 -13.27 1.29
N CYS A 114 -6.82 -13.93 0.80
CA CYS A 114 -8.01 -13.29 0.25
C CYS A 114 -9.18 -13.51 1.21
N HIS A 115 -9.87 -12.44 1.59
CA HIS A 115 -11.03 -12.53 2.48
C HIS A 115 -12.24 -13.09 1.73
N PRO A 116 -12.97 -14.09 2.26
CA PRO A 116 -14.12 -14.69 1.57
C PRO A 116 -15.18 -13.66 1.14
N GLU A 117 -15.57 -12.74 2.03
CA GLU A 117 -16.54 -11.67 1.68
C GLU A 117 -16.09 -10.76 0.53
N ILE A 118 -14.79 -10.65 0.28
CA ILE A 118 -14.25 -9.81 -0.81
C ILE A 118 -14.10 -10.67 -2.07
N HIS A 119 -13.65 -11.92 -1.93
CA HIS A 119 -13.49 -12.89 -3.01
C HIS A 119 -14.73 -12.94 -3.90
N ASP A 120 -15.91 -13.08 -3.29
CA ASP A 120 -17.19 -13.22 -4.01
C ASP A 120 -17.65 -11.91 -4.68
N LYS A 121 -17.12 -10.75 -4.24
CA LYS A 121 -17.52 -9.42 -4.74
C LYS A 121 -16.65 -8.92 -5.89
N ILE A 122 -15.54 -9.60 -6.20
CA ILE A 122 -14.64 -9.18 -7.28
C ILE A 122 -15.25 -9.58 -8.63
N THR A 123 -16.04 -8.67 -9.19
CA THR A 123 -16.69 -8.85 -10.51
C THR A 123 -16.13 -7.92 -11.59
N SER A 124 -15.42 -6.87 -11.21
CA SER A 124 -14.96 -5.81 -12.11
C SER A 124 -13.45 -5.61 -12.06
N THR A 125 -12.87 -4.99 -13.09
CA THR A 125 -11.44 -4.67 -13.18
C THR A 125 -11.18 -3.19 -12.93
N VAL A 126 -10.07 -2.85 -12.27
CA VAL A 126 -9.68 -1.46 -11.97
C VAL A 126 -8.47 -1.04 -12.81
N ASN A 127 -8.39 0.25 -13.13
CA ASN A 127 -7.25 0.86 -13.81
C ASN A 127 -6.57 1.91 -12.93
N LYS A 128 -5.31 2.23 -13.25
CA LYS A 128 -4.50 3.19 -12.48
C LYS A 128 -5.10 4.60 -12.45
N SER A 129 -5.65 5.05 -13.58
CA SER A 129 -6.26 6.37 -13.73
C SER A 129 -7.50 6.52 -12.85
N GLY A 130 -8.37 5.51 -12.83
CA GLY A 130 -9.55 5.46 -11.97
C GLY A 130 -9.19 5.49 -10.49
N ILE A 131 -8.19 4.72 -10.07
CA ILE A 131 -7.71 4.74 -8.67
C ILE A 131 -7.19 6.12 -8.30
N LYS A 132 -6.37 6.76 -9.15
CA LYS A 132 -5.88 8.13 -8.90
C LYS A 132 -7.01 9.17 -8.82
N ARG A 133 -8.11 8.94 -9.53
CA ARG A 133 -9.27 9.85 -9.54
C ARG A 133 -10.14 9.69 -8.29
N HIS A 134 -10.47 8.45 -7.93
CA HIS A 134 -11.46 8.14 -6.89
C HIS A 134 -10.87 7.84 -5.52
N MET A 135 -9.60 7.44 -5.42
CA MET A 135 -8.93 7.10 -4.17
C MET A 135 -7.81 8.08 -3.83
N LYS A 136 -8.12 9.38 -3.93
CA LYS A 136 -7.21 10.46 -3.55
C LYS A 136 -7.01 10.49 -2.04
N SER A 137 -5.86 11.01 -1.62
CA SER A 137 -5.59 11.24 -0.19
C SER A 137 -6.60 12.18 0.45
N SER A 138 -7.23 13.09 -0.29
CA SER A 138 -8.30 13.94 0.24
C SER A 138 -9.59 13.18 0.58
N ILE A 139 -9.88 12.09 -0.15
CA ILE A 139 -11.11 11.30 0.03
C ILE A 139 -10.90 10.26 1.13
N LEU A 140 -9.81 9.52 1.07
CA LEU A 140 -9.42 8.53 2.09
C LEU A 140 -8.89 9.20 3.37
N GLY A 141 -8.51 10.48 3.29
CA GLY A 141 -7.72 11.24 4.27
C GLY A 141 -6.35 10.63 4.59
N CYS A 142 -5.90 9.63 3.83
CA CYS A 142 -4.54 9.12 3.83
C CYS A 142 -4.17 8.61 2.43
N GLU A 143 -2.87 8.52 2.13
CA GLU A 143 -2.42 7.88 0.89
C GLU A 143 -2.73 6.38 0.89
N LEU A 144 -3.03 5.80 -0.28
CA LEU A 144 -3.34 4.38 -0.42
C LEU A 144 -2.25 3.46 0.18
N ARG A 145 -0.99 3.91 0.21
CA ARG A 145 0.14 3.16 0.80
C ARG A 145 -0.03 2.92 2.31
N TYR A 146 -0.83 3.73 3.01
CA TYR A 146 -1.05 3.58 4.45
C TYR A 146 -1.99 2.42 4.78
N LEU A 147 -2.89 2.04 3.86
CA LEU A 147 -3.72 0.84 4.03
C LEU A 147 -2.83 -0.40 4.25
N ARG A 148 -1.73 -0.49 3.50
CA ARG A 148 -0.71 -1.53 3.68
C ARG A 148 -0.02 -1.46 5.05
N LYS A 149 0.20 -0.27 5.61
CA LYS A 149 0.81 -0.16 6.95
C LYS A 149 -0.18 -0.60 8.03
N LEU A 150 -1.45 -0.22 7.92
CA LEU A 150 -2.49 -0.68 8.83
C LEU A 150 -2.63 -2.21 8.79
N ASN A 151 -2.64 -2.78 7.59
CA ASN A 151 -2.60 -4.23 7.40
C ASN A 151 -1.42 -4.89 8.12
N TYR A 152 -0.21 -4.32 7.96
CA TYR A 152 0.98 -4.81 8.63
C TYR A 152 0.80 -4.83 10.14
N THR A 153 0.39 -3.70 10.72
CA THR A 153 0.24 -3.55 12.16
C THR A 153 -0.76 -4.56 12.72
N ILE A 154 -1.90 -4.75 12.06
CA ILE A 154 -2.92 -5.72 12.48
C ILE A 154 -2.40 -7.15 12.41
N ASN A 155 -1.78 -7.54 11.29
CA ASN A 155 -1.32 -8.91 11.09
C ASN A 155 -0.09 -9.23 11.97
N ALA A 156 0.85 -8.29 12.12
CA ALA A 156 2.04 -8.48 12.95
C ALA A 156 1.70 -8.58 14.44
N THR A 157 0.70 -7.82 14.92
CA THR A 157 0.30 -7.87 16.33
C THR A 157 -0.60 -9.06 16.66
N LYS A 158 -1.51 -9.44 15.76
CA LYS A 158 -2.54 -10.46 16.06
C LYS A 158 -2.25 -11.85 15.52
N ILE A 159 -1.39 -12.00 14.50
CA ILE A 159 -1.12 -13.29 13.86
C ILE A 159 0.31 -13.72 14.12
N ASP A 160 1.25 -13.14 13.37
CA ASP A 160 2.67 -13.43 13.43
C ASP A 160 3.45 -12.35 12.63
N PRO A 161 4.50 -11.73 13.21
CA PRO A 161 5.29 -10.71 12.52
C PRO A 161 6.04 -11.22 11.29
N LEU A 162 6.59 -12.44 11.32
CA LEU A 162 7.35 -13.00 10.20
C LEU A 162 6.43 -13.26 9.00
N LEU A 163 5.24 -13.79 9.28
CA LEU A 163 4.22 -14.01 8.26
C LEU A 163 3.73 -12.68 7.67
N ALA A 164 3.53 -11.65 8.51
CA ALA A 164 3.18 -10.31 8.02
C ALA A 164 4.26 -9.72 7.10
N GLU A 165 5.55 -9.92 7.41
CA GLU A 165 6.65 -9.49 6.54
C GLU A 165 6.70 -10.27 5.21
N PHE A 166 6.44 -11.59 5.25
CA PHE A 166 6.34 -12.43 4.05
C PHE A 166 5.16 -12.01 3.16
N MET A 167 3.97 -11.81 3.72
CA MET A 167 2.78 -11.35 2.98
C MET A 167 3.04 -10.03 2.24
N GLN A 168 3.76 -9.13 2.89
CA GLN A 168 4.17 -7.84 2.30
C GLN A 168 5.31 -7.95 1.27
N GLY A 169 5.88 -9.14 1.10
CA GLY A 169 7.07 -9.41 0.31
C GLY A 169 8.26 -8.58 0.78
N ARG A 170 8.40 -8.37 2.10
CA ARG A 170 9.62 -7.85 2.72
C ARG A 170 10.63 -8.98 2.96
N ARG A 171 10.11 -10.19 3.19
CA ARG A 171 10.84 -11.47 3.23
C ARG A 171 10.28 -12.42 2.18
N GLY A 172 11.01 -13.49 1.88
CA GLY A 172 10.59 -14.52 0.91
C GLY A 172 11.49 -14.59 -0.33
N ASN A 173 12.54 -15.39 -0.22
CA ASN A 173 13.15 -16.09 -1.36
C ASN A 173 12.37 -17.39 -1.64
N VAL A 174 12.52 -17.95 -2.84
CA VAL A 174 11.74 -19.12 -3.32
C VAL A 174 11.76 -20.28 -2.32
N SER A 175 12.90 -20.52 -1.67
CA SER A 175 13.05 -21.57 -0.66
C SER A 175 12.22 -21.33 0.61
N GLN A 176 12.10 -20.08 1.05
CA GLN A 176 11.33 -19.72 2.25
C GLN A 176 9.82 -19.85 2.04
N ARG A 177 9.33 -19.77 0.79
CA ARG A 177 7.92 -19.95 0.44
C ARG A 177 7.36 -21.27 0.97
N HIS A 178 8.12 -22.35 0.85
CA HIS A 178 7.70 -23.70 1.28
C HIS A 178 7.44 -23.79 2.78
N TYR A 179 8.06 -22.93 3.58
CA TYR A 179 7.80 -22.83 5.02
C TYR A 179 6.60 -21.94 5.32
N PHE A 180 6.43 -20.84 4.59
CA PHE A 180 5.37 -19.87 4.85
C PHE A 180 3.99 -20.31 4.35
N LEU A 181 3.88 -21.07 3.26
CA LEU A 181 2.56 -21.52 2.76
C LEU A 181 1.82 -22.44 3.75
N PRO A 182 2.46 -23.47 4.36
CA PRO A 182 1.82 -24.25 5.42
C PRO A 182 1.44 -23.39 6.64
N LEU A 183 2.32 -22.47 7.05
CA LEU A 183 2.04 -21.52 8.13
C LEU A 183 0.84 -20.63 7.80
N MET A 184 0.66 -20.22 6.55
CA MET A 184 -0.52 -19.48 6.11
C MET A 184 -1.78 -20.32 6.21
N SER A 185 -1.76 -21.56 5.74
CA SER A 185 -2.90 -22.47 5.84
C SER A 185 -3.36 -22.64 7.30
N ASN A 186 -2.41 -22.89 8.21
CA ASN A 186 -2.68 -23.04 9.64
C ASN A 186 -3.27 -21.78 10.28
N ASN A 187 -2.78 -20.60 9.87
CA ASN A 187 -3.25 -19.31 10.41
C ASN A 187 -4.46 -18.73 9.68
N ARG A 188 -4.94 -19.34 8.59
CA ARG A 188 -6.03 -18.81 7.75
C ARG A 188 -7.30 -18.54 8.55
N LYS A 189 -7.76 -19.52 9.36
CA LYS A 189 -8.97 -19.37 10.19
C LYS A 189 -8.84 -18.22 11.19
N LYS A 190 -7.66 -18.09 11.80
CA LYS A 190 -7.33 -16.99 12.72
C LYS A 190 -7.35 -15.64 12.00
N TRP A 191 -6.73 -15.55 10.82
CA TRP A 191 -6.72 -14.35 9.98
C TRP A 191 -8.14 -13.92 9.59
N ILE A 192 -8.98 -14.86 9.11
CA ILE A 192 -10.38 -14.60 8.76
C ILE A 192 -11.11 -14.04 9.98
N LYS A 193 -11.03 -14.71 11.14
CA LYS A 193 -11.72 -14.26 12.37
C LYS A 193 -11.32 -12.83 12.77
N ILE A 194 -10.04 -12.48 12.67
CA ILE A 194 -9.54 -11.13 12.97
C ILE A 194 -10.17 -10.12 12.00
N TRP A 195 -10.03 -10.34 10.69
CA TRP A 195 -10.51 -9.38 9.70
C TRP A 195 -12.04 -9.29 9.65
N THR A 196 -12.76 -10.40 9.84
CA THR A 196 -14.22 -10.38 10.00
C THR A 196 -14.62 -9.58 11.24
N LYS A 197 -13.88 -9.66 12.35
CA LYS A 197 -14.14 -8.83 13.54
C LYS A 197 -13.93 -7.35 13.26
N GLU A 198 -12.83 -6.97 12.59
CA GLU A 198 -12.57 -5.57 12.24
C GLU A 198 -13.65 -5.02 11.29
N LEU A 199 -14.00 -5.78 10.25
CA LEU A 199 -15.01 -5.37 9.25
C LEU A 199 -16.43 -5.35 9.85
N SER A 200 -16.78 -6.26 10.76
CA SER A 200 -18.10 -6.31 11.40
C SER A 200 -18.27 -5.31 12.54
N SER A 201 -17.20 -5.05 13.32
CA SER A 201 -17.19 -4.00 14.36
C SER A 201 -17.53 -2.64 13.75
N HIS A 202 -16.97 -2.35 12.58
CA HIS A 202 -17.30 -1.15 11.81
C HIS A 202 -18.77 -1.11 11.38
N LYS A 203 -19.32 -2.20 10.83
CA LYS A 203 -20.74 -2.27 10.42
C LYS A 203 -21.70 -2.04 11.60
N LYS A 204 -21.43 -2.62 12.78
CA LYS A 204 -22.28 -2.48 13.98
C LYS A 204 -22.30 -1.04 14.51
N ARG A 205 -21.15 -0.37 14.55
CA ARG A 205 -21.05 1.03 15.01
C ARG A 205 -21.80 2.02 14.13
N ARG A 206 -22.10 1.63 12.89
CA ARG A 206 -22.83 2.45 11.92
C ARG A 206 -24.37 2.37 12.04
N VAL A 207 -24.89 1.30 12.66
CA VAL A 207 -26.34 1.10 12.86
C VAL A 207 -26.82 1.80 14.14
N CYS A 208 -25.90 2.11 15.06
CA CYS A 208 -26.21 2.77 16.33
C CYS A 208 -26.04 4.31 16.29
N VAL A 209 -25.96 4.91 15.10
CA VAL A 209 -25.87 6.37 14.89
C VAL A 209 -26.98 6.81 13.97
#